data_AF-A0A667ZC15-F1
#
_entry.id   AF-A0A667ZC15-F1
#
_cell.length_a   1.000
_cell.length_b   1.000
_cell.length_c   1.000
_cell.angle_alpha   90.00
_cell.angle_beta   90.00
_cell.angle_gamma   90.00
#
_symmetry.space_group_name_H-M   'P 1'
#
loop_
_entity.id
_entity.type
_entity.pdbx_description
1 polymer ?
#
loop_
_entity_poly.entity_id
_entity_poly.type
_entity_poly.pdbx_seq_one_letter_code
_entity_poly.pdbx_strand_id
1 'polypeptide(L)'
;MTACTYKQVQHEASLSMQFWDDPTVDGFHALLMTPKPMIRTSDHVFQLCELVKLQSSCKKLNLLSELMDHSGNYIDAALPFILSLLQRGLDQRIHLLTHSLSPDPEWSVESEAPKHKAQPPLSFGLILRPELAASVLERGPPADSPKAAEFRQLWGSHSELRRFQDGAITEAVLWNGETSYEKRLVPRQIIAHLLQLHAGIPESSLRYVGAMVDDVIKMGHEVPSTGEEQSLKVVQSYDDLSRKLWRLEGLPLSITSVQGAHPALRYTQVFPPVPLKLDYSFFDREKISRSLVPKEGKPCPAYITPVTVICHMEGSGKWPHDHLAIRHIRAAFHISLGELLSKQHRYACKPCPSHLDVWKVGLCACLTNENYSWHIINLLLMLICLCLCACVCPGWVGIPHPGSIPP
;
A
#
# COMPACT_ATOMS: atom_id res chain seq x y z
N MET A 1 15.27 -15.08 -28.68
CA MET A 1 14.91 -15.01 -27.24
C MET A 1 15.71 -13.88 -26.62
N THR A 2 15.05 -12.91 -25.97
CA THR A 2 15.77 -11.78 -25.33
C THR A 2 16.38 -12.20 -23.99
N ALA A 3 17.36 -11.44 -23.48
CA ALA A 3 17.94 -11.68 -22.16
C ALA A 3 16.89 -11.59 -21.02
N CYS A 4 15.91 -10.69 -21.15
CA CYS A 4 14.81 -10.58 -20.20
C CYS A 4 13.91 -11.83 -20.20
N THR A 5 13.59 -12.38 -21.38
CA THR A 5 12.83 -13.63 -21.49
C THR A 5 13.58 -14.80 -20.85
N TYR A 6 14.89 -14.88 -21.06
CA TYR A 6 15.72 -15.91 -20.42
C TYR A 6 15.69 -15.80 -18.89
N LYS A 7 15.88 -14.59 -18.34
CA LYS A 7 15.77 -14.33 -16.89
C LYS A 7 14.39 -14.66 -16.34
N GLN A 8 13.33 -14.38 -17.10
CA GLN A 8 11.97 -14.75 -16.72
C GLN A 8 11.81 -16.27 -16.63
N VAL A 9 12.30 -17.03 -17.61
CA VAL A 9 12.27 -18.49 -17.57
C VAL A 9 13.07 -19.02 -16.37
N GLN A 10 14.25 -18.47 -16.08
CA GLN A 10 15.02 -18.84 -14.88
C GLN A 10 14.25 -18.56 -13.58
N HIS A 11 13.58 -17.41 -13.49
CA HIS A 11 12.78 -17.03 -12.33
C HIS A 11 11.61 -17.99 -12.12
N GLU A 12 10.82 -18.24 -13.18
CA GLU A 12 9.68 -19.17 -13.13
C GLU A 12 10.11 -20.62 -12.86
N ALA A 13 11.26 -21.05 -13.39
CA ALA A 13 11.83 -22.37 -13.08
C ALA A 13 12.23 -22.47 -11.59
N SER A 14 12.85 -21.42 -11.03
CA SER A 14 13.19 -21.38 -9.60
C SER A 14 11.95 -21.41 -8.71
N LEU A 15 10.89 -20.68 -9.08
CA LEU A 15 9.62 -20.73 -8.35
C LEU A 15 8.96 -22.11 -8.47
N SER A 16 9.00 -22.71 -9.67
CA SER A 16 8.42 -24.04 -9.89
C SER A 16 9.06 -25.11 -9.03
N MET A 17 10.39 -25.05 -8.81
CA MET A 17 11.08 -25.95 -7.89
C MET A 17 10.59 -25.81 -6.45
N GLN A 18 10.34 -24.58 -5.98
CA GLN A 18 9.82 -24.35 -4.63
C GLN A 18 8.43 -24.98 -4.43
N PHE A 19 7.55 -24.89 -5.44
CA PHE A 19 6.24 -25.53 -5.41
C PHE A 19 6.31 -27.05 -5.51
N TRP A 20 7.30 -27.60 -6.20
CA TRP A 20 7.54 -29.04 -6.26
C TRP A 20 8.06 -29.60 -4.93
N ASP A 21 8.88 -28.81 -4.21
CA ASP A 21 9.48 -29.21 -2.94
C ASP A 21 8.55 -29.00 -1.73
N ASP A 22 7.43 -28.25 -1.88
CA ASP A 22 6.48 -27.97 -0.80
C ASP A 22 5.38 -29.04 -0.73
N PRO A 23 5.36 -29.91 0.31
CA PRO A 23 4.36 -30.96 0.46
C PRO A 23 2.98 -30.45 0.89
N THR A 24 2.84 -29.18 1.24
CA THR A 24 1.60 -28.60 1.74
C THR A 24 0.71 -28.00 0.63
N VAL A 25 1.26 -27.89 -0.58
CA VAL A 25 0.61 -27.23 -1.72
C VAL A 25 0.30 -28.25 -2.81
N ASP A 26 -0.87 -28.12 -3.45
CA ASP A 26 -1.15 -28.84 -4.71
C ASP A 26 -0.33 -28.21 -5.85
N GLY A 27 0.92 -28.66 -5.98
CA GLY A 27 1.85 -28.20 -7.01
C GLY A 27 1.34 -28.47 -8.43
N PHE A 28 0.57 -29.53 -8.67
CA PHE A 28 0.04 -29.84 -9.99
C PHE A 28 -0.94 -28.74 -10.45
N HIS A 29 -1.90 -28.38 -9.60
CA HIS A 29 -2.86 -27.34 -9.92
C HIS A 29 -2.20 -25.96 -10.05
N ALA A 30 -1.30 -25.62 -9.12
CA ALA A 30 -0.62 -24.33 -9.09
C ALA A 30 0.31 -24.10 -10.30
N LEU A 31 0.97 -25.16 -10.79
CA LEU A 31 1.96 -25.07 -11.88
C LEU A 31 1.35 -25.29 -13.27
N LEU A 32 0.41 -26.22 -13.42
CA LEU A 32 -0.04 -26.68 -14.75
C LEU A 32 -1.48 -26.26 -15.09
N MET A 33 -2.34 -26.08 -14.09
CA MET A 33 -3.77 -25.81 -14.32
C MET A 33 -4.15 -24.34 -14.16
N THR A 34 -3.26 -23.52 -13.60
CA THR A 34 -3.55 -22.11 -13.29
C THR A 34 -2.95 -21.19 -14.35
N PRO A 35 -3.76 -20.52 -15.20
CA PRO A 35 -3.25 -19.53 -16.14
C PRO A 35 -2.74 -18.30 -15.38
N LYS A 36 -1.53 -17.87 -15.74
CA LYS A 36 -0.82 -16.76 -15.09
C LYS A 36 -0.63 -15.59 -16.08
N PRO A 37 -1.65 -14.74 -16.28
CA PRO A 37 -1.50 -13.55 -17.12
C PRO A 37 -0.52 -12.57 -16.47
N MET A 38 0.14 -11.73 -17.27
CA MET A 38 1.20 -10.83 -16.79
C MET A 38 0.77 -9.91 -15.63
N ILE A 39 -0.49 -9.48 -15.64
CA ILE A 39 -1.09 -8.65 -14.56
C ILE A 39 -1.15 -9.36 -13.20
N ARG A 40 -1.07 -10.70 -13.18
CA ARG A 40 -1.05 -11.52 -11.95
C ARG A 40 0.33 -12.03 -11.59
N THR A 41 1.33 -11.86 -12.46
CA THR A 41 2.71 -12.32 -12.23
C THR A 41 3.70 -11.17 -12.02
N SER A 42 3.23 -9.94 -12.09
CA SER A 42 4.04 -8.73 -11.93
C SER A 42 3.38 -7.82 -10.91
N ASP A 43 4.18 -7.14 -10.10
CA ASP A 43 3.69 -6.17 -9.12
C ASP A 43 3.11 -4.94 -9.83
N HIS A 44 3.90 -4.38 -10.75
CA HIS A 44 3.48 -3.29 -11.62
C HIS A 44 3.56 -3.72 -13.08
N VAL A 45 2.59 -3.29 -13.88
CA VAL A 45 2.55 -3.48 -15.32
C VAL A 45 2.47 -2.12 -15.99
N PHE A 46 3.16 -1.93 -17.11
CA PHE A 46 2.91 -0.79 -17.97
C PHE A 46 2.80 -1.21 -19.43
N GLN A 47 2.08 -0.42 -20.21
CA GLN A 47 1.87 -0.66 -21.63
C GLN A 47 2.31 0.57 -22.42
N LEU A 48 3.03 0.32 -23.51
CA LEU A 48 3.30 1.32 -24.53
C LEU A 48 2.18 1.24 -25.56
N CYS A 49 1.37 2.30 -25.60
CA CYS A 49 0.33 2.53 -26.58
C CYS A 49 0.90 3.26 -27.80
N GLU A 50 0.13 3.31 -28.89
CA GLU A 50 0.47 4.08 -30.09
C GLU A 50 1.86 3.72 -30.66
N LEU A 51 2.11 2.41 -30.84
CA LEU A 51 3.40 1.86 -31.23
C LEU A 51 3.97 2.46 -32.52
N VAL A 52 3.14 3.07 -33.37
CA VAL A 52 3.57 3.86 -34.53
C VAL A 52 4.65 4.89 -34.17
N LYS A 53 4.61 5.47 -32.96
CA LYS A 53 5.60 6.42 -32.46
C LYS A 53 6.99 5.79 -32.29
N LEU A 54 7.10 4.47 -32.11
CA LEU A 54 8.39 3.77 -32.09
C LEU A 54 9.14 3.88 -33.42
N GLN A 55 8.46 4.13 -34.55
CA GLN A 55 9.12 4.39 -35.82
C GLN A 55 10.00 5.65 -35.74
N SER A 56 9.51 6.73 -35.12
CA SER A 56 10.33 7.92 -34.85
C SER A 56 11.43 7.65 -33.82
N SER A 57 11.16 6.81 -32.83
CA SER A 57 12.17 6.36 -31.86
C SER A 57 13.32 5.63 -32.55
N CYS A 58 13.05 4.72 -33.49
CA CYS A 58 14.10 4.01 -34.24
C CYS A 58 15.02 4.98 -34.99
N LYS A 59 14.46 6.04 -35.60
CA LYS A 59 15.27 7.09 -36.24
C LYS A 59 16.14 7.85 -35.24
N LYS A 60 15.58 8.25 -34.10
CA LYS A 60 16.32 8.94 -33.03
C LYS A 60 17.43 8.09 -32.44
N LEU A 61 17.19 6.79 -32.31
CA LEU A 61 18.12 5.80 -31.77
C LEU A 61 19.13 5.28 -32.81
N ASN A 62 19.08 5.77 -34.05
CA ASN A 62 19.90 5.32 -35.18
C ASN A 62 19.76 3.81 -35.49
N LEU A 63 18.58 3.22 -35.25
CA LEU A 63 18.30 1.79 -35.42
C LEU A 63 17.87 1.41 -36.85
N LEU A 64 18.42 2.08 -37.87
CA LEU A 64 18.00 1.83 -39.26
C LEU A 64 18.48 0.47 -39.77
N SER A 65 19.65 -0.01 -39.32
CA SER A 65 20.17 -1.33 -39.70
C SER A 65 19.29 -2.43 -39.12
N GLU A 66 19.00 -2.34 -37.83
CA GLU A 66 18.17 -3.30 -37.09
C GLU A 66 16.76 -3.31 -37.66
N LEU A 67 16.23 -2.15 -38.07
CA LEU A 67 14.93 -2.07 -38.73
C LEU A 67 14.93 -2.78 -40.09
N MET A 68 16.06 -2.78 -40.83
CA MET A 68 16.20 -3.58 -42.05
C MET A 68 16.27 -5.07 -41.74
N ASP A 69 17.04 -5.47 -40.72
CA ASP A 69 17.16 -6.87 -40.28
C ASP A 69 15.81 -7.45 -39.84
N HIS A 70 14.96 -6.62 -39.26
CA HIS A 70 13.60 -6.98 -38.81
C HIS A 70 12.49 -6.65 -39.82
N SER A 71 12.83 -6.51 -41.12
CA SER A 71 11.84 -6.31 -42.19
C SER A 71 10.89 -5.12 -41.98
N GLY A 72 11.35 -4.07 -41.30
CA GLY A 72 10.57 -2.88 -40.96
C GLY A 72 9.79 -2.96 -39.64
N ASN A 73 9.92 -4.04 -38.88
CA ASN A 73 9.30 -4.16 -37.56
C ASN A 73 10.03 -3.29 -36.52
N TYR A 74 9.51 -2.08 -36.33
CA TYR A 74 10.06 -1.11 -35.38
C TYR A 74 9.88 -1.54 -33.91
N ILE A 75 9.03 -2.51 -33.60
CA ILE A 75 8.88 -3.03 -32.23
C ILE A 75 10.08 -3.92 -31.91
N ASP A 76 10.38 -4.89 -32.77
CA ASP A 76 11.51 -5.80 -32.57
C ASP A 76 12.84 -5.04 -32.61
N ALA A 77 12.97 -4.04 -33.49
CA ALA A 77 14.17 -3.21 -33.56
C ALA A 77 14.38 -2.36 -32.28
N ALA A 78 13.31 -1.76 -31.73
CA ALA A 78 13.42 -0.87 -30.56
C ALA A 78 13.42 -1.61 -29.22
N LEU A 79 12.82 -2.80 -29.14
CA LEU A 79 12.62 -3.53 -27.88
C LEU A 79 13.94 -3.82 -27.13
N PRO A 80 15.03 -4.32 -27.75
CA PRO A 80 16.29 -4.56 -27.05
C PRO A 80 16.85 -3.30 -26.39
N PHE A 81 16.76 -2.16 -27.06
CA PHE A 81 17.18 -0.87 -26.51
C PHE A 81 16.32 -0.47 -25.30
N ILE A 82 15.00 -0.56 -25.43
CA ILE A 82 14.06 -0.23 -24.35
C ILE A 82 14.32 -1.12 -23.12
N LEU A 83 14.48 -2.42 -23.31
CA LEU A 83 14.76 -3.36 -22.22
C LEU A 83 16.08 -3.02 -21.51
N SER A 84 17.14 -2.75 -22.26
CA SER A 84 18.45 -2.36 -21.71
C SER A 84 18.37 -1.04 -20.93
N LEU A 85 17.68 -0.04 -21.51
CA LEU A 85 17.48 1.26 -20.89
C LEU A 85 16.74 1.15 -19.55
N LEU A 86 15.62 0.42 -19.53
CA LEU A 86 14.81 0.24 -18.34
C LEU A 86 15.52 -0.60 -17.28
N GLN A 87 16.23 -1.66 -17.68
CA GLN A 87 17.05 -2.46 -16.77
C GLN A 87 18.13 -1.59 -16.10
N ARG A 88 18.79 -0.70 -16.85
CA ARG A 88 19.82 0.20 -16.32
C ARG A 88 19.24 1.32 -15.43
N GLY A 89 18.06 1.82 -15.77
CA GLY A 89 17.43 2.93 -15.05
C GLY A 89 16.67 2.53 -13.79
N LEU A 90 15.99 1.38 -13.79
CA LEU A 90 15.33 0.85 -12.61
C LEU A 90 16.31 0.09 -11.69
N ASP A 91 17.39 -0.45 -12.26
CA ASP A 91 18.50 -1.10 -11.55
C ASP A 91 18.03 -2.00 -10.39
N GLN A 92 18.45 -1.70 -9.15
CA GLN A 92 18.16 -2.52 -7.96
C GLN A 92 16.70 -2.46 -7.49
N ARG A 93 15.88 -1.56 -8.05
CA ARG A 93 14.45 -1.42 -7.69
C ARG A 93 13.60 -2.57 -8.20
N ILE A 94 14.11 -3.33 -9.18
CA ILE A 94 13.42 -4.47 -9.77
C ILE A 94 14.22 -5.76 -9.54
N HIS A 95 13.50 -6.84 -9.26
CA HIS A 95 14.03 -8.20 -9.36
C HIS A 95 13.98 -8.71 -10.79
N LEU A 96 12.90 -8.39 -11.52
CA LEU A 96 12.68 -8.88 -12.88
C LEU A 96 11.95 -7.83 -13.74
N LEU A 97 12.40 -7.71 -14.99
CA LEU A 97 11.72 -7.00 -16.06
C LEU A 97 11.26 -8.03 -17.10
N THR A 98 9.96 -8.11 -17.31
CA THR A 98 9.33 -8.98 -18.32
C THR A 98 8.66 -8.14 -19.40
N HIS A 99 8.40 -8.76 -20.55
CA HIS A 99 7.64 -8.15 -21.64
C HIS A 99 6.80 -9.23 -22.32
N SER A 100 5.68 -8.81 -22.90
CA SER A 100 4.81 -9.65 -23.70
C SER A 100 4.67 -9.04 -25.09
N LEU A 101 5.15 -9.77 -26.10
CA LEU A 101 4.84 -9.50 -27.49
C LEU A 101 3.45 -10.02 -27.81
N SER A 102 2.75 -9.34 -28.71
CA SER A 102 1.51 -9.89 -29.26
C SER A 102 1.86 -11.04 -30.21
N PRO A 103 1.02 -12.08 -30.30
CA PRO A 103 1.17 -13.08 -31.35
C PRO A 103 1.25 -12.40 -32.71
N ASP A 104 2.04 -12.97 -33.61
CA ASP A 104 2.05 -12.51 -34.99
C ASP A 104 0.62 -12.59 -35.55
N PRO A 105 0.12 -11.52 -36.18
CA PRO A 105 -1.23 -11.54 -36.72
C PRO A 105 -1.31 -12.63 -37.79
N GLU A 106 -2.40 -13.37 -37.80
CA GLU A 106 -2.71 -14.29 -38.90
C GLU A 106 -3.56 -13.55 -39.93
N TRP A 107 -3.24 -13.67 -41.22
CA TRP A 107 -3.97 -13.04 -42.31
C TRP A 107 -4.20 -14.01 -43.47
N SER A 108 -5.22 -13.72 -44.29
CA SER A 108 -5.48 -14.50 -45.50
C SER A 108 -4.38 -14.26 -46.53
N VAL A 109 -3.99 -15.31 -47.26
CA VAL A 109 -3.02 -15.23 -48.37
C VAL A 109 -3.50 -14.27 -49.48
N GLU A 110 -4.81 -14.04 -49.57
CA GLU A 110 -5.43 -13.13 -50.53
C GLU A 110 -5.39 -11.65 -50.10
N SER A 111 -5.00 -11.37 -48.85
CA SER A 111 -4.96 -10.03 -48.26
C SER A 111 -3.54 -9.49 -48.11
N GLU A 112 -3.38 -8.16 -48.14
CA GLU A 112 -2.09 -7.53 -47.84
C GLU A 112 -1.63 -7.87 -46.42
N ALA A 113 -0.31 -7.98 -46.25
CA ALA A 113 0.29 -8.24 -44.95
C ALA A 113 -0.12 -7.16 -43.91
N PRO A 114 -0.46 -7.57 -42.67
CA PRO A 114 -0.81 -6.64 -41.61
C PRO A 114 0.29 -5.62 -41.37
N LYS A 115 -0.10 -4.34 -41.34
CA LYS A 115 0.84 -3.26 -41.04
C LYS A 115 1.18 -3.30 -39.55
N HIS A 116 2.46 -3.15 -39.22
CA HIS A 116 2.94 -3.07 -37.82
C HIS A 116 2.21 -2.00 -36.99
N LYS A 117 1.61 -0.98 -37.63
CA LYS A 117 0.83 0.10 -36.98
C LYS A 117 -0.45 -0.37 -36.28
N ALA A 118 -0.96 -1.54 -36.65
CA ALA A 118 -2.21 -2.08 -36.12
C ALA A 118 -2.01 -3.01 -34.91
N GLN A 119 -0.79 -3.11 -34.37
CA GLN A 119 -0.49 -4.04 -33.29
C GLN A 119 -1.04 -3.56 -31.92
N PRO A 120 -1.41 -4.51 -31.02
CA PRO A 120 -1.84 -4.18 -29.66
C PRO A 120 -0.74 -3.48 -28.85
N PRO A 121 -1.08 -2.83 -27.73
CA PRO A 121 -0.09 -2.21 -26.86
C PRO A 121 0.99 -3.20 -26.38
N LEU A 122 2.25 -2.77 -26.43
CA LEU A 122 3.37 -3.58 -25.94
C LEU A 122 3.39 -3.53 -24.41
N SER A 123 3.30 -4.67 -23.76
CA SER A 123 3.15 -4.75 -22.31
C SER A 123 4.44 -5.20 -21.63
N PHE A 124 4.74 -4.59 -20.49
CA PHE A 124 5.92 -4.85 -19.67
C PHE A 124 5.49 -5.10 -18.23
N GLY A 125 6.11 -6.09 -17.59
CA GLY A 125 5.89 -6.43 -16.19
C GLY A 125 7.13 -6.17 -15.36
N LEU A 126 6.93 -5.67 -14.14
CA LEU A 126 7.95 -5.39 -13.16
C LEU A 126 7.68 -6.21 -11.90
N ILE A 127 8.66 -7.01 -11.48
CA ILE A 127 8.72 -7.53 -10.12
C ILE A 127 9.63 -6.59 -9.34
N LEU A 128 9.07 -5.91 -8.35
CA LEU A 128 9.74 -4.85 -7.60
C LEU A 128 10.47 -5.40 -6.38
N ARG A 129 11.47 -4.65 -5.92
CA ARG A 129 12.07 -4.82 -4.60
C ARG A 129 11.45 -3.78 -3.65
N PRO A 130 10.55 -4.16 -2.74
CA PRO A 130 9.78 -3.21 -1.92
C PRO A 130 10.65 -2.20 -1.16
N GLU A 131 11.83 -2.61 -0.70
CA GLU A 131 12.75 -1.79 0.09
C GLU A 131 13.31 -0.61 -0.70
N LEU A 132 13.47 -0.75 -2.02
CA LEU A 132 14.08 0.25 -2.89
C LEU A 132 13.09 0.90 -3.85
N ALA A 133 12.02 0.19 -4.23
CA ALA A 133 11.07 0.66 -5.24
C ALA A 133 10.43 2.02 -4.88
N ALA A 134 10.12 2.24 -3.60
CA ALA A 134 9.52 3.47 -3.08
C ALA A 134 10.53 4.56 -2.72
N SER A 135 11.84 4.35 -2.92
CA SER A 135 12.86 5.36 -2.62
C SER A 135 12.75 6.55 -3.57
N VAL A 136 12.58 7.75 -3.03
CA VAL A 136 12.52 8.99 -3.83
C VAL A 136 13.89 9.48 -4.29
N LEU A 137 14.96 9.00 -3.66
CA LEU A 137 16.32 9.46 -3.91
C LEU A 137 17.12 8.35 -4.58
N GLU A 138 17.66 8.64 -5.76
CA GLU A 138 18.63 7.81 -6.46
C GLU A 138 20.03 8.36 -6.17
N ARG A 139 20.87 7.58 -5.49
CA ARG A 139 22.24 7.98 -5.20
C ARG A 139 23.17 7.46 -6.29
N GLY A 140 23.77 8.37 -7.02
CA GLY A 140 24.75 8.08 -8.06
C GLY A 140 26.18 7.95 -7.53
N PRO A 141 27.16 7.81 -8.46
CA PRO A 141 28.57 7.73 -8.12
C PRO A 141 29.13 9.09 -7.61
N PRO A 142 30.30 9.08 -6.96
CA PRO A 142 31.03 10.31 -6.61
C PRO A 142 31.24 11.23 -7.82
N ALA A 143 31.17 12.55 -7.61
CA ALA A 143 31.26 13.54 -8.68
C ALA A 143 32.53 13.43 -9.52
N ASP A 144 33.65 13.03 -8.91
CA ASP A 144 34.95 12.89 -9.55
C ASP A 144 35.13 11.56 -10.30
N SER A 145 34.16 10.64 -10.20
CA SER A 145 34.21 9.34 -10.86
C SER A 145 33.88 9.47 -12.36
N PRO A 146 34.56 8.75 -13.27
CA PRO A 146 34.18 8.71 -14.68
C PRO A 146 32.74 8.22 -14.90
N LYS A 147 32.22 7.40 -13.97
CA LYS A 147 30.83 6.91 -13.99
C LYS A 147 29.80 8.02 -13.76
N ALA A 148 30.20 9.18 -13.22
CA ALA A 148 29.32 10.34 -13.06
C ALA A 148 28.86 10.90 -14.41
N ALA A 149 29.71 10.83 -15.44
CA ALA A 149 29.32 11.25 -16.80
C ALA A 149 28.22 10.33 -17.37
N GLU A 150 28.35 9.02 -17.17
CA GLU A 150 27.33 8.04 -17.59
C GLU A 150 26.02 8.25 -16.83
N PHE A 151 26.09 8.53 -15.53
CA PHE A 151 24.91 8.83 -14.71
C PHE A 151 24.20 10.10 -15.20
N ARG A 152 24.94 11.19 -15.45
CA ARG A 152 24.39 12.43 -16.03
C ARG A 152 23.79 12.20 -17.41
N GLN A 153 24.41 11.37 -18.25
CA GLN A 153 23.87 11.03 -19.56
C GLN A 153 22.56 10.23 -19.46
N LEU A 154 22.47 9.29 -18.50
CA LEU A 154 21.28 8.49 -18.27
C LEU A 154 20.09 9.35 -17.80
N TRP A 155 20.32 10.24 -16.83
CA TRP A 155 19.26 11.00 -16.18
C TRP A 155 19.02 12.39 -16.79
N GLY A 156 19.96 12.91 -17.58
CA GLY A 156 19.85 14.21 -18.23
C GLY A 156 19.68 15.34 -17.21
N SER A 157 18.64 16.16 -17.41
CA SER A 157 18.33 17.32 -16.56
C SER A 157 17.92 16.97 -15.13
N HIS A 158 17.60 15.71 -14.83
CA HIS A 158 17.24 15.27 -13.48
C HIS A 158 18.46 14.95 -12.59
N SER A 159 19.66 14.87 -13.17
CA SER A 159 20.90 14.66 -12.40
C SER A 159 21.36 15.97 -11.77
N GLU A 160 21.57 15.98 -10.46
CA GLU A 160 22.14 17.10 -9.73
C GLU A 160 23.22 16.64 -8.73
N LEU A 161 24.16 17.53 -8.42
CA LEU A 161 25.16 17.27 -7.39
C LEU A 161 24.55 17.51 -6.01
N ARG A 162 24.62 16.50 -5.16
CA ARG A 162 24.08 16.56 -3.80
C ARG A 162 25.15 16.18 -2.78
N ARG A 163 25.28 17.01 -1.74
CA ARG A 163 26.08 16.71 -0.56
C ARG A 163 25.23 15.91 0.43
N PHE A 164 25.71 14.73 0.81
CA PHE A 164 25.06 13.83 1.75
C PHE A 164 25.56 14.08 3.19
N GLN A 165 24.87 13.50 4.18
CA GLN A 165 25.21 13.66 5.61
C GLN A 165 26.60 13.08 5.95
N ASP A 166 27.07 12.12 5.17
CA ASP A 166 28.42 11.57 5.24
C ASP A 166 29.50 12.51 4.66
N GLY A 167 29.12 13.69 4.18
CA GLY A 167 29.99 14.69 3.57
C GLY A 167 30.36 14.41 2.12
N ALA A 168 29.96 13.25 1.57
CA ALA A 168 30.25 12.89 0.19
C ALA A 168 29.42 13.74 -0.78
N ILE A 169 30.05 14.18 -1.87
CA ILE A 169 29.40 14.86 -2.98
C ILE A 169 29.25 13.85 -4.11
N THR A 170 28.02 13.46 -4.40
CA THR A 170 27.72 12.48 -5.45
C THR A 170 26.68 13.07 -6.40
N GLU A 171 26.61 12.53 -7.61
CA GLU A 171 25.44 12.73 -8.46
C GLU A 171 24.22 12.10 -7.77
N ALA A 172 23.05 12.71 -7.95
CA ALA A 172 21.81 12.20 -7.41
C ALA A 172 20.61 12.61 -8.28
N VAL A 173 19.53 11.85 -8.16
CA VAL A 173 18.22 12.19 -8.74
C VAL A 173 17.17 12.16 -7.63
N LEU A 174 16.36 13.20 -7.56
CA LEU A 174 15.21 13.27 -6.65
C LEU A 174 13.90 13.14 -7.44
N TRP A 175 13.06 12.20 -7.03
CA TRP A 175 11.72 11.97 -7.56
C TRP A 175 10.65 12.58 -6.65
N ASN A 176 9.47 12.84 -7.20
CA ASN A 176 8.33 13.28 -6.41
C ASN A 176 7.84 12.14 -5.51
N GLY A 177 7.54 12.45 -4.26
CA GLY A 177 7.18 11.45 -3.27
C GLY A 177 6.96 12.02 -1.87
N GLU A 178 6.13 13.05 -1.76
CA GLU A 178 5.76 13.64 -0.47
C GLU A 178 4.95 12.65 0.36
N THR A 179 4.07 11.90 -0.29
CA THR A 179 3.20 10.88 0.33
C THR A 179 3.61 9.47 -0.07
N SER A 180 3.16 8.49 0.72
CA SER A 180 3.35 7.06 0.45
C SER A 180 2.74 6.64 -0.89
N TYR A 181 1.63 7.28 -1.27
CA TYR A 181 1.01 7.13 -2.59
C TYR A 181 1.96 7.53 -3.72
N GLU A 182 2.53 8.73 -3.67
CA GLU A 182 3.45 9.20 -4.71
C GLU A 182 4.74 8.37 -4.76
N LYS A 183 5.24 7.94 -3.60
CA LYS A 183 6.43 7.07 -3.49
C LYS A 183 6.23 5.74 -4.24
N ARG A 184 5.03 5.13 -4.18
CA ARG A 184 4.72 3.92 -4.96
C ARG A 184 4.76 4.16 -6.48
N LEU A 185 4.56 5.40 -6.91
CA LEU A 185 4.58 5.78 -8.33
C LEU A 185 5.97 6.20 -8.84
N VAL A 186 7.01 6.16 -8.01
CA VAL A 186 8.39 6.47 -8.45
C VAL A 186 8.84 5.60 -9.64
N PRO A 187 8.59 4.27 -9.69
CA PRO A 187 8.93 3.48 -10.87
C PRO A 187 8.25 3.99 -12.16
N ARG A 188 7.00 4.47 -12.08
CA ARG A 188 6.30 5.09 -13.22
C ARG A 188 7.04 6.35 -13.67
N GLN A 189 7.43 7.22 -12.74
CA GLN A 189 8.15 8.47 -13.05
C GLN A 189 9.48 8.18 -13.76
N ILE A 190 10.24 7.19 -13.26
CA ILE A 190 11.50 6.73 -13.87
C ILE A 190 11.26 6.25 -15.31
N ILE A 191 10.28 5.37 -15.51
CA ILE A 191 9.98 4.81 -16.84
C ILE A 191 9.57 5.92 -17.82
N ALA A 192 8.65 6.80 -17.42
CA ALA A 192 8.20 7.91 -18.26
C ALA A 192 9.36 8.83 -18.66
N HIS A 193 10.21 9.20 -17.70
CA HIS A 193 11.38 10.04 -17.95
C HIS A 193 12.37 9.41 -18.92
N LEU A 194 12.77 8.15 -18.67
CA LEU A 194 13.76 7.47 -19.49
C LEU A 194 13.28 7.25 -20.92
N LEU A 195 12.02 6.85 -21.10
CA LEU A 195 11.43 6.64 -22.41
C LEU A 195 11.30 7.96 -23.19
N GLN A 196 10.92 9.05 -22.52
CA GLN A 196 10.86 10.37 -23.16
C GLN A 196 12.26 10.86 -23.56
N LEU A 197 13.22 10.80 -22.63
CA LEU A 197 14.58 11.32 -22.84
C LEU A 197 15.30 10.57 -23.96
N HIS A 198 15.34 9.23 -23.88
CA HIS A 198 16.17 8.41 -24.76
C HIS A 198 15.42 7.93 -26.00
N ALA A 199 14.16 7.51 -25.86
CA ALA A 199 13.36 6.98 -26.98
C ALA A 199 12.41 8.01 -27.61
N GLY A 200 12.21 9.20 -27.01
CA GLY A 200 11.27 10.19 -27.52
C GLY A 200 9.80 9.76 -27.41
N ILE A 201 9.49 8.84 -26.49
CA ILE A 201 8.15 8.32 -26.27
C ILE A 201 7.49 9.15 -25.16
N PRO A 202 6.41 9.88 -25.45
CA PRO A 202 5.75 10.74 -24.46
C PRO A 202 5.01 9.92 -23.41
N GLU A 203 4.84 10.51 -22.24
CA GLU A 203 4.07 9.92 -21.14
C GLU A 203 2.61 9.63 -21.53
N SER A 204 2.04 10.36 -22.50
CA SER A 204 0.70 10.09 -23.03
C SER A 204 0.58 8.74 -23.73
N SER A 205 1.69 8.17 -24.20
CA SER A 205 1.75 6.83 -24.79
C SER A 205 2.01 5.74 -23.73
N LEU A 206 2.18 6.11 -22.45
CA LEU A 206 2.42 5.19 -21.35
C LEU A 206 1.14 4.97 -20.54
N ARG A 207 0.59 3.75 -20.59
CA ARG A 207 -0.45 3.32 -19.65
C ARG A 207 0.20 2.57 -18.50
N TYR A 208 -0.07 2.98 -17.26
CA TYR A 208 0.53 2.35 -16.08
C TYR A 208 -0.52 1.68 -15.21
N VAL A 209 -0.26 0.44 -14.85
CA VAL A 209 -1.13 -0.44 -14.08
C VAL A 209 -0.35 -0.90 -12.84
N GLY A 210 -0.37 -0.05 -11.82
CA GLY A 210 0.24 -0.33 -10.51
C GLY A 210 -0.41 0.41 -9.33
N ALA A 211 -1.37 1.29 -9.62
CA ALA A 211 -2.11 2.09 -8.63
C ALA A 211 -3.58 2.27 -9.03
N MET A 212 -4.16 1.34 -9.81
CA MET A 212 -5.51 1.51 -10.39
C MET A 212 -6.61 1.60 -9.33
N VAL A 213 -6.39 1.01 -8.15
CA VAL A 213 -7.35 1.03 -7.04
C VAL A 213 -7.15 2.24 -6.13
N ASP A 214 -6.01 2.94 -6.25
CA ASP A 214 -5.67 4.04 -5.36
C ASP A 214 -6.66 5.20 -5.52
N ASP A 215 -7.19 5.43 -6.74
CA ASP A 215 -8.21 6.46 -7.00
C ASP A 215 -9.50 6.26 -6.18
N VAL A 216 -9.80 5.02 -5.76
CA VAL A 216 -10.98 4.69 -4.93
C VAL A 216 -10.76 5.01 -3.46
N ILE A 217 -9.50 4.99 -3.00
CA ILE A 217 -9.12 5.18 -1.59
C ILE A 217 -8.35 6.48 -1.34
N LYS A 218 -8.11 7.27 -2.39
CA LYS A 218 -7.42 8.54 -2.33
C LYS A 218 -8.18 9.53 -1.45
N MET A 219 -7.46 10.09 -0.48
CA MET A 219 -7.92 11.10 0.45
C MET A 219 -7.21 12.44 0.19
N GLY A 220 -7.88 13.54 0.56
CA GLY A 220 -7.33 14.90 0.53
C GLY A 220 -7.55 15.63 -0.79
N HIS A 221 -7.63 16.98 -0.72
CA HIS A 221 -7.83 17.85 -1.88
C HIS A 221 -6.55 18.49 -2.42
N GLU A 222 -5.51 18.65 -1.59
CA GLU A 222 -4.26 19.35 -1.97
C GLU A 222 -3.14 18.39 -2.35
N VAL A 223 -2.83 17.40 -1.50
CA VAL A 223 -1.80 16.38 -1.77
C VAL A 223 -2.44 14.99 -1.74
N PRO A 224 -2.37 14.22 -2.85
CA PRO A 224 -2.83 12.84 -2.92
C PRO A 224 -2.22 11.94 -1.83
N SER A 225 -3.05 11.31 -1.00
CA SER A 225 -2.63 10.28 -0.03
C SER A 225 -3.66 9.15 0.02
N THR A 226 -3.23 7.95 0.43
CA THR A 226 -4.10 6.77 0.61
C THR A 226 -4.29 6.41 2.08
N GLY A 227 -3.97 7.33 3.00
CA GLY A 227 -4.24 7.18 4.43
C GLY A 227 -3.09 6.69 5.29
N GLU A 228 -1.96 6.27 4.71
CA GLU A 228 -0.84 5.70 5.45
C GLU A 228 -0.23 6.71 6.43
N GLU A 229 -0.11 7.98 6.04
CA GLU A 229 0.38 9.04 6.93
C GLU A 229 -0.54 9.26 8.13
N GLN A 230 -1.85 9.16 7.93
CA GLN A 230 -2.86 9.29 8.99
C GLN A 230 -2.84 8.05 9.90
N SER A 231 -2.68 6.85 9.33
CA SER A 231 -2.49 5.61 10.10
C SER A 231 -1.25 5.72 10.99
N LEU A 232 -0.14 6.22 10.46
CA LEU A 232 1.08 6.44 11.23
C LEU A 232 0.86 7.42 12.40
N LYS A 233 0.11 8.51 12.18
CA LYS A 233 -0.26 9.45 13.26
C LYS A 233 -1.10 8.77 14.34
N VAL A 234 -2.01 7.87 13.96
CA VAL A 234 -2.82 7.09 14.91
C VAL A 234 -1.93 6.15 15.73
N VAL A 235 -1.00 5.43 15.09
CA VAL A 235 -0.02 4.56 15.78
C VAL A 235 0.84 5.35 16.76
N GLN A 236 1.42 6.47 16.33
CA GLN A 236 2.23 7.35 17.20
C GLN A 236 1.43 7.90 18.39
N SER A 237 0.16 8.27 18.15
CA SER A 237 -0.74 8.70 19.23
C SER A 237 -1.05 7.57 20.20
N TYR A 238 -1.26 6.35 19.70
CA TYR A 238 -1.45 5.17 20.55
C TYR A 238 -0.20 4.87 21.38
N ASP A 239 1.00 4.84 20.79
CA ASP A 239 2.25 4.52 21.50
C ASP A 239 2.52 5.50 22.65
N ASP A 240 2.30 6.79 22.41
CA ASP A 240 2.44 7.79 23.47
C ASP A 240 1.35 7.65 24.55
N LEU A 241 0.11 7.26 24.19
CA LEU A 241 -0.94 7.00 25.19
C LEU A 241 -0.62 5.77 26.02
N SER A 242 -0.17 4.69 25.37
CA SER A 242 0.24 3.44 25.99
C SER A 242 1.34 3.69 27.03
N ARG A 243 2.43 4.39 26.65
CA ARG A 243 3.52 4.74 27.59
C ARG A 243 3.04 5.54 28.81
N LYS A 244 2.04 6.41 28.64
CA LYS A 244 1.45 7.19 29.74
C LYS A 244 0.57 6.34 30.65
N LEU A 245 -0.24 5.45 30.09
CA LEU A 245 -1.05 4.49 30.85
C LEU A 245 -0.19 3.56 31.71
N TRP A 246 0.93 3.07 31.16
CA TRP A 246 1.89 2.23 31.89
C TRP A 246 2.57 2.92 33.08
N ARG A 247 2.73 4.24 33.03
CA ARG A 247 3.36 5.05 34.09
C ARG A 247 2.34 5.65 35.06
N LEU A 248 1.07 5.27 34.93
CA LEU A 248 0.00 5.86 35.71
C LEU A 248 0.01 5.28 37.12
N GLU A 249 0.35 6.11 38.10
CA GLU A 249 0.30 5.77 39.51
C GLU A 249 -1.02 6.21 40.14
N GLY A 250 -1.45 5.49 41.18
CA GLY A 250 -2.65 5.82 41.97
C GLY A 250 -3.92 5.05 41.60
N LEU A 251 -3.84 4.11 40.65
CA LEU A 251 -4.92 3.13 40.42
C LEU A 251 -4.89 2.03 41.49
N PRO A 252 -6.06 1.51 41.91
CA PRO A 252 -6.13 0.43 42.89
C PRO A 252 -5.66 -0.93 42.34
N LEU A 253 -5.64 -1.09 41.02
CA LEU A 253 -5.00 -2.20 40.31
C LEU A 253 -4.11 -1.61 39.22
N SER A 254 -2.86 -2.04 39.14
CA SER A 254 -1.93 -1.56 38.12
C SER A 254 -2.30 -2.08 36.72
N ILE A 255 -1.94 -1.31 35.68
CA ILE A 255 -2.12 -1.72 34.28
C ILE A 255 -0.92 -2.58 33.88
N THR A 256 -1.16 -3.84 33.50
CA THR A 256 -0.11 -4.80 33.12
C THR A 256 0.10 -4.90 31.62
N SER A 257 -0.87 -4.49 30.81
CA SER A 257 -0.76 -4.50 29.35
C SER A 257 -1.74 -3.52 28.72
N VAL A 258 -1.32 -2.91 27.61
CA VAL A 258 -2.14 -2.04 26.78
C VAL A 258 -2.04 -2.57 25.35
N GLN A 259 -3.17 -2.98 24.79
CA GLN A 259 -3.25 -3.63 23.48
C GLN A 259 -4.11 -2.82 22.52
N GLY A 260 -3.57 -2.53 21.34
CA GLY A 260 -4.28 -1.85 20.26
C GLY A 260 -5.17 -2.83 19.49
N ALA A 261 -6.49 -2.67 19.57
CA ALA A 261 -7.44 -3.55 18.87
C ALA A 261 -7.97 -2.95 17.57
N HIS A 262 -7.82 -1.64 17.37
CA HIS A 262 -8.36 -0.92 16.20
C HIS A 262 -7.61 -1.26 14.89
N PRO A 263 -8.30 -1.42 13.75
CA PRO A 263 -7.68 -1.73 12.45
C PRO A 263 -6.64 -0.71 11.97
N ALA A 264 -6.81 0.57 12.32
CA ALA A 264 -5.84 1.62 11.96
C ALA A 264 -4.44 1.41 12.59
N LEU A 265 -4.35 0.66 13.70
CA LEU A 265 -3.07 0.36 14.35
C LEU A 265 -2.26 -0.74 13.65
N ARG A 266 -2.90 -1.44 12.70
CA ARG A 266 -2.32 -2.52 11.90
C ARG A 266 -2.43 -2.26 10.40
N TYR A 267 -2.65 -1.00 10.02
CA TYR A 267 -2.77 -0.55 8.62
C TYR A 267 -3.86 -1.26 7.79
N THR A 268 -4.91 -1.80 8.43
CA THR A 268 -6.03 -2.46 7.74
C THR A 268 -7.30 -1.62 7.68
N GLN A 269 -7.23 -0.35 8.11
CA GLN A 269 -8.36 0.59 8.03
C GLN A 269 -8.25 1.37 6.72
N VAL A 270 -9.25 1.23 5.84
CA VAL A 270 -9.27 1.92 4.52
C VAL A 270 -9.18 3.43 4.67
N PHE A 271 -10.02 4.00 5.55
CA PHE A 271 -10.01 5.42 5.87
C PHE A 271 -9.67 5.59 7.35
N PRO A 272 -8.39 5.77 7.70
CA PRO A 272 -7.95 5.89 9.08
C PRO A 272 -8.46 7.20 9.72
N PRO A 273 -8.69 7.20 11.04
CA PRO A 273 -9.14 8.39 11.75
C PRO A 273 -8.22 9.59 11.50
N VAL A 274 -8.79 10.69 11.03
CA VAL A 274 -8.05 11.93 10.79
C VAL A 274 -8.12 12.80 12.05
N PRO A 275 -6.97 13.28 12.57
CA PRO A 275 -6.96 14.23 13.68
C PRO A 275 -7.76 15.50 13.36
N LEU A 276 -8.84 15.76 14.11
CA LEU A 276 -9.69 16.93 13.90
C LEU A 276 -9.35 18.04 14.89
N LYS A 277 -9.22 19.27 14.37
CA LYS A 277 -9.26 20.48 15.19
C LYS A 277 -10.70 21.01 15.17
N LEU A 278 -11.40 20.85 16.29
CA LEU A 278 -12.74 21.41 16.45
C LEU A 278 -12.65 22.93 16.61
N ASP A 279 -13.41 23.66 15.81
CA ASP A 279 -13.68 25.08 16.06
C ASP A 279 -14.78 25.18 17.13
N TYR A 280 -14.36 25.34 18.39
CA TYR A 280 -15.28 25.45 19.51
C TYR A 280 -16.23 26.66 19.40
N SER A 281 -15.96 27.66 18.56
CA SER A 281 -16.87 28.80 18.37
C SER A 281 -18.20 28.39 17.74
N PHE A 282 -18.24 27.26 17.03
CA PHE A 282 -19.43 26.73 16.35
C PHE A 282 -20.39 25.99 17.28
N PHE A 283 -19.98 25.75 18.52
CA PHE A 283 -20.72 24.90 19.45
C PHE A 283 -21.02 25.61 20.76
N ASP A 284 -22.21 25.37 21.29
CA ASP A 284 -22.54 25.63 22.69
C ASP A 284 -22.26 24.38 23.52
N ARG A 285 -21.95 24.58 24.80
CA ARG A 285 -21.77 23.47 25.75
C ARG A 285 -23.04 23.26 26.55
N GLU A 286 -23.62 22.08 26.44
CA GLU A 286 -24.75 21.71 27.29
C GLU A 286 -24.31 21.61 28.76
N LYS A 287 -25.05 22.24 29.66
CA LYS A 287 -24.66 22.36 31.09
C LYS A 287 -24.56 21.02 31.81
N ILE A 288 -25.41 20.06 31.45
CA ILE A 288 -25.53 18.77 32.15
C ILE A 288 -24.55 17.75 31.57
N SER A 289 -24.61 17.49 30.28
CA SER A 289 -23.81 16.44 29.63
C SER A 289 -22.40 16.90 29.23
N ARG A 290 -22.15 18.23 29.24
CA ARG A 290 -20.96 18.88 28.67
C ARG A 290 -20.73 18.57 27.18
N SER A 291 -21.76 18.08 26.50
CA SER A 291 -21.70 17.80 25.06
C SER A 291 -21.67 19.09 24.25
N LEU A 292 -21.02 19.03 23.10
CA LEU A 292 -20.98 20.12 22.13
C LEU A 292 -22.24 20.05 21.27
N VAL A 293 -23.04 21.11 21.30
CA VAL A 293 -24.26 21.27 20.50
C VAL A 293 -23.97 22.31 19.41
N PRO A 294 -24.17 22.00 18.12
CA PRO A 294 -23.94 22.97 17.05
C PRO A 294 -24.89 24.16 17.19
N LYS A 295 -24.35 25.37 17.03
CA LYS A 295 -25.13 26.60 16.95
C LYS A 295 -25.96 26.62 15.67
N GLU A 296 -27.02 27.42 15.66
CA GLU A 296 -27.87 27.59 14.49
C GLU A 296 -27.04 28.02 13.26
N GLY A 297 -27.24 27.34 12.13
CA GLY A 297 -26.50 27.58 10.89
C GLY A 297 -25.04 27.09 10.88
N LYS A 298 -24.55 26.42 11.92
CA LYS A 298 -23.21 25.82 11.98
C LYS A 298 -23.25 24.31 11.71
N PRO A 299 -22.20 23.73 11.09
CA PRO A 299 -22.16 22.30 10.81
C PRO A 299 -22.05 21.48 12.11
N CYS A 300 -22.60 20.26 12.07
CA CYS A 300 -22.38 19.28 13.13
C CYS A 300 -20.87 18.93 13.25
N PRO A 301 -20.39 18.54 14.44
CA PRO A 301 -19.02 18.03 14.57
C PRO A 301 -18.82 16.82 13.66
N ALA A 302 -17.70 16.77 12.94
CA ALA A 302 -17.37 15.59 12.15
C ALA A 302 -17.18 14.38 13.07
N TYR A 303 -17.74 13.24 12.67
CA TYR A 303 -17.56 11.98 13.39
C TYR A 303 -16.09 11.54 13.31
N ILE A 304 -15.54 11.14 14.46
CA ILE A 304 -14.19 10.60 14.55
C ILE A 304 -14.31 9.20 15.11
N THR A 305 -13.92 8.23 14.30
CA THR A 305 -13.91 6.83 14.71
C THR A 305 -12.96 6.66 15.90
N PRO A 306 -13.47 6.19 17.06
CA PRO A 306 -12.63 6.01 18.23
C PRO A 306 -11.68 4.82 18.04
N VAL A 307 -10.42 5.02 18.42
CA VAL A 307 -9.37 4.01 18.37
C VAL A 307 -9.53 3.10 19.59
N THR A 308 -10.02 1.89 19.39
CA THR A 308 -10.19 0.88 20.44
C THR A 308 -8.85 0.39 21.00
N VAL A 309 -8.72 0.45 22.32
CA VAL A 309 -7.57 0.02 23.09
C VAL A 309 -8.03 -0.80 24.29
N ILE A 310 -7.42 -1.96 24.49
CA ILE A 310 -7.74 -2.88 25.59
C ILE A 310 -6.65 -2.76 26.65
N CYS A 311 -7.04 -2.40 27.87
CA CYS A 311 -6.17 -2.34 29.04
C CYS A 311 -6.38 -3.60 29.88
N HIS A 312 -5.29 -4.31 30.17
CA HIS A 312 -5.29 -5.41 31.11
C HIS A 312 -4.81 -4.91 32.46
N MET A 313 -5.51 -5.32 33.50
CA MET A 313 -5.14 -5.00 34.88
C MET A 313 -4.46 -6.20 35.52
N GLU A 314 -3.76 -5.95 36.62
CA GLU A 314 -3.20 -7.01 37.45
C GLU A 314 -4.29 -7.97 37.96
N GLY A 315 -3.92 -9.24 38.11
CA GLY A 315 -4.83 -10.25 38.63
C GLY A 315 -5.24 -9.94 40.07
N SER A 316 -6.55 -10.04 40.35
CA SER A 316 -7.09 -9.86 41.71
C SER A 316 -8.09 -10.96 42.02
N GLY A 317 -8.02 -11.53 43.23
CA GLY A 317 -9.03 -12.48 43.71
C GLY A 317 -10.32 -11.81 44.20
N LYS A 318 -10.38 -10.48 44.21
CA LYS A 318 -11.49 -9.69 44.79
C LYS A 318 -12.60 -9.37 43.79
N TRP A 319 -12.58 -9.98 42.60
CA TRP A 319 -13.66 -9.78 41.62
C TRP A 319 -14.94 -10.48 42.08
N PRO A 320 -16.09 -9.79 42.08
CA PRO A 320 -17.37 -10.40 42.45
C PRO A 320 -17.80 -11.42 41.39
N HIS A 321 -18.62 -12.40 41.80
CA HIS A 321 -19.17 -13.40 40.89
C HIS A 321 -20.39 -12.90 40.09
N ASP A 322 -21.08 -11.87 40.58
CA ASP A 322 -22.21 -11.27 39.87
C ASP A 322 -21.75 -10.36 38.72
N HIS A 323 -22.31 -10.60 37.55
CA HIS A 323 -22.04 -9.84 36.33
C HIS A 323 -22.36 -8.34 36.42
N LEU A 324 -23.41 -7.93 37.16
CA LEU A 324 -23.73 -6.51 37.34
C LEU A 324 -22.71 -5.84 38.26
N ALA A 325 -22.34 -6.48 39.36
CA ALA A 325 -21.27 -6.01 40.24
C ALA A 325 -19.93 -5.85 39.49
N ILE A 326 -19.58 -6.78 38.58
CA ILE A 326 -18.38 -6.65 37.72
C ILE A 326 -18.47 -5.40 36.84
N ARG A 327 -19.63 -5.14 36.21
CA ARG A 327 -19.83 -3.94 35.37
C ARG A 327 -19.68 -2.65 36.17
N HIS A 328 -20.22 -2.60 37.39
CA HIS A 328 -20.10 -1.43 38.26
C HIS A 328 -18.64 -1.19 38.69
N ILE A 329 -17.89 -2.24 39.03
CA ILE A 329 -16.47 -2.11 39.36
C ILE A 329 -15.68 -1.63 38.13
N ARG A 330 -15.92 -2.19 36.93
CA ARG A 330 -15.29 -1.70 35.70
C ARG A 330 -15.58 -0.22 35.44
N ALA A 331 -16.83 0.20 35.61
CA ALA A 331 -17.22 1.60 35.47
C ALA A 331 -16.48 2.50 36.49
N ALA A 332 -16.34 2.06 37.75
CA ALA A 332 -15.58 2.78 38.76
C ALA A 332 -14.09 2.91 38.39
N PHE A 333 -13.50 1.86 37.81
CA PHE A 333 -12.15 1.92 37.25
C PHE A 333 -12.03 2.94 36.12
N HIS A 334 -12.98 2.97 35.18
CA HIS A 334 -12.98 3.95 34.09
C HIS A 334 -13.06 5.40 34.62
N ILE A 335 -13.84 5.64 35.68
CA ILE A 335 -13.92 6.96 36.34
C ILE A 335 -12.56 7.33 36.94
N SER A 336 -11.97 6.44 37.74
CA SER A 336 -10.66 6.68 38.38
C SER A 336 -9.54 6.90 37.36
N LEU A 337 -9.50 6.07 36.31
CA LEU A 337 -8.56 6.20 35.20
C LEU A 337 -8.73 7.53 34.47
N GLY A 338 -9.97 7.93 34.17
CA GLY A 338 -10.28 9.21 33.54
C GLY A 338 -9.82 10.41 34.37
N GLU A 339 -10.06 10.39 35.69
CA GLU A 339 -9.60 11.44 36.59
C GLU A 339 -8.08 11.56 36.64
N LEU A 340 -7.37 10.43 36.71
CA LEU A 340 -5.90 10.42 36.74
C LEU A 340 -5.31 10.94 35.43
N LEU A 341 -5.86 10.52 34.28
CA LEU A 341 -5.45 11.02 32.97
C LEU A 341 -5.71 12.52 32.81
N SER A 342 -6.85 13.02 33.33
CA SER A 342 -7.13 14.45 33.36
C SER A 342 -6.19 15.22 34.29
N LYS A 343 -5.86 14.68 35.48
CA LYS A 343 -4.99 15.33 36.47
C LYS A 343 -3.52 15.36 36.01
N GLN A 344 -2.97 14.22 35.56
CA GLN A 344 -1.55 14.06 35.26
C GLN A 344 -1.19 14.49 33.82
N HIS A 345 -2.10 14.32 32.86
CA HIS A 345 -1.82 14.54 31.44
C HIS A 345 -2.76 15.55 30.77
N ARG A 346 -3.72 16.13 31.51
CA ARG A 346 -4.69 17.13 31.01
C ARG A 346 -5.51 16.63 29.82
N TYR A 347 -5.75 15.33 29.73
CA TYR A 347 -6.64 14.78 28.72
C TYR A 347 -8.11 15.02 29.07
N ALA A 348 -8.92 15.28 28.05
CA ALA A 348 -10.36 15.31 28.20
C ALA A 348 -10.86 13.85 28.14
N CYS A 349 -11.50 13.42 29.21
CA CYS A 349 -11.92 12.04 29.41
C CYS A 349 -13.42 11.98 29.67
N LYS A 350 -14.10 11.00 29.08
CA LYS A 350 -15.51 10.72 29.32
C LYS A 350 -15.67 9.25 29.75
N PRO A 351 -15.77 8.98 31.06
CA PRO A 351 -15.99 7.63 31.55
C PRO A 351 -17.42 7.19 31.24
N CYS A 352 -17.56 5.98 30.70
CA CYS A 352 -18.81 5.29 30.44
C CYS A 352 -18.83 3.95 31.20
N PRO A 353 -20.00 3.33 31.42
CA PRO A 353 -20.07 2.04 32.10
C PRO A 353 -19.26 0.93 31.41
N SER A 354 -19.16 0.96 30.08
CA SER A 354 -18.46 -0.07 29.29
C SER A 354 -17.03 0.28 28.88
N HIS A 355 -16.66 1.57 28.85
CA HIS A 355 -15.38 2.05 28.33
C HIS A 355 -15.05 3.44 28.87
N LEU A 356 -13.85 3.92 28.60
CA LEU A 356 -13.42 5.30 28.83
C LEU A 356 -12.99 5.92 27.50
N ASP A 357 -13.66 6.98 27.08
CA ASP A 357 -13.21 7.77 25.94
C ASP A 357 -12.17 8.79 26.39
N VAL A 358 -11.04 8.82 25.68
CA VAL A 358 -9.91 9.73 25.92
C VAL A 358 -9.64 10.52 24.65
N TRP A 359 -9.82 11.84 24.74
CA TRP A 359 -9.50 12.74 23.64
C TRP A 359 -8.04 13.17 23.69
N LYS A 360 -7.32 12.93 22.60
CA LYS A 360 -5.89 13.19 22.48
C LYS A 360 -5.53 13.67 21.07
N VAL A 361 -5.03 14.91 20.96
CA VAL A 361 -4.48 15.48 19.71
C VAL A 361 -5.46 15.32 18.53
N GLY A 362 -6.76 15.60 18.75
CA GLY A 362 -7.77 15.50 17.69
C GLY A 362 -8.25 14.08 17.37
N LEU A 363 -7.77 13.07 18.10
CA LEU A 363 -8.21 11.67 18.01
C LEU A 363 -8.94 11.27 19.29
N CYS A 364 -9.87 10.32 19.18
CA CYS A 364 -10.51 9.68 20.32
C CYS A 364 -9.96 8.27 20.49
N ALA A 365 -9.55 7.91 21.71
CA ALA A 365 -9.21 6.54 22.08
C ALA A 365 -10.27 5.99 23.03
N CYS A 366 -10.84 4.83 22.71
CA CYS A 366 -11.83 4.14 23.54
C CYS A 366 -11.10 3.04 24.31
N LEU A 367 -10.90 3.25 25.61
CA LEU A 367 -10.23 2.31 26.50
C LEU A 367 -11.24 1.35 27.11
N THR A 368 -11.02 0.04 26.97
CA THR A 368 -11.81 -1.00 27.64
C THR A 368 -10.92 -1.79 28.59
N ASN A 369 -11.42 -2.12 29.78
CA ASN A 369 -10.67 -2.91 30.74
C ASN A 369 -11.09 -4.39 30.68
N GLU A 370 -10.12 -5.28 30.53
CA GLU A 370 -10.31 -6.73 30.56
C GLU A 370 -9.44 -7.41 31.62
N ASN A 371 -9.97 -8.48 32.22
CA ASN A 371 -9.24 -9.31 33.18
C ASN A 371 -9.19 -10.77 32.69
N TYR A 372 -8.01 -11.37 32.81
CA TYR A 372 -7.67 -12.72 32.35
C TYR A 372 -8.60 -13.83 32.87
N SER A 373 -9.27 -13.66 34.02
CA SER A 373 -10.05 -14.75 34.62
C SER A 373 -11.26 -15.23 33.80
N TRP A 374 -11.72 -14.44 32.82
CA TRP A 374 -12.86 -14.80 31.95
C TRP A 374 -12.44 -15.25 30.54
N HIS A 375 -11.15 -15.13 30.22
CA HIS A 375 -10.62 -15.48 28.89
C HIS A 375 -10.59 -16.99 28.65
N ILE A 376 -10.40 -17.85 29.65
CA ILE A 376 -10.35 -19.31 29.42
C ILE A 376 -11.69 -19.84 28.85
N ILE A 377 -12.82 -19.28 29.28
CA ILE A 377 -14.15 -19.72 28.82
C ILE A 377 -14.48 -19.10 27.46
N ASN A 378 -14.19 -17.81 27.25
CA ASN A 378 -14.48 -17.14 25.98
C ASN A 378 -13.49 -17.49 24.86
N LEU A 379 -12.19 -17.74 25.14
CA LEU A 379 -11.28 -18.29 24.13
C LEU A 379 -11.69 -19.71 23.73
N LEU A 380 -12.12 -20.57 24.68
CA LEU A 380 -12.63 -21.88 24.32
C LEU A 380 -13.87 -21.77 23.42
N LEU A 381 -14.82 -20.88 23.76
CA LEU A 381 -16.02 -20.65 22.95
C LEU A 381 -15.71 -20.02 21.58
N MET A 382 -14.76 -19.09 21.48
CA MET A 382 -14.30 -18.52 20.21
C MET A 382 -13.53 -19.54 19.36
N LEU A 383 -12.65 -20.36 19.95
CA LEU A 383 -11.94 -21.44 19.26
C LEU A 383 -12.92 -22.54 18.78
N ILE A 384 -13.94 -22.87 19.59
CA ILE A 384 -15.01 -23.79 19.20
C ILE A 384 -15.85 -23.20 18.05
N CYS A 385 -16.19 -21.91 18.08
CA CYS A 385 -16.90 -21.24 16.98
C CYS A 385 -16.05 -21.11 15.70
N LEU A 386 -14.75 -20.83 15.80
CA LEU A 386 -13.83 -20.78 14.66
C LEU A 386 -13.61 -22.17 14.04
N CYS A 387 -13.49 -23.22 14.86
CA CYS A 387 -13.46 -24.60 14.36
C CYS A 387 -14.79 -25.04 13.72
N LEU A 388 -15.93 -24.62 14.25
CA LEU A 388 -17.24 -24.91 13.64
C LEU A 388 -17.48 -24.15 12.34
N CYS A 389 -17.05 -22.89 12.23
CA CYS A 389 -17.13 -22.13 10.97
C CYS A 389 -16.16 -22.67 9.90
N ALA A 390 -14.98 -23.17 10.27
CA ALA A 390 -14.05 -23.78 9.33
C ALA A 390 -14.56 -25.14 8.79
N CYS A 391 -15.41 -25.85 9.54
CA CYS A 391 -15.97 -27.14 9.14
C CYS A 391 -17.26 -27.06 8.29
N VAL A 392 -17.88 -25.88 8.13
CA VAL A 392 -19.21 -25.74 7.47
C VAL A 392 -19.16 -25.13 6.05
N CYS A 393 -17.97 -24.92 5.47
CA CYS A 393 -17.88 -24.57 4.04
C CYS A 393 -17.31 -25.69 3.16
N PRO A 394 -18.13 -26.69 2.76
CA PRO A 394 -17.97 -27.38 1.49
C PRO A 394 -19.04 -26.92 0.50
N GLY A 395 -18.60 -26.19 -0.52
CA GLY A 395 -19.33 -26.03 -1.79
C GLY A 395 -20.43 -24.97 -1.80
N TRP A 396 -20.34 -24.05 -2.76
CA TRP A 396 -21.40 -23.73 -3.72
C TRP A 396 -20.84 -22.68 -4.70
N VAL A 397 -20.34 -23.17 -5.84
CA VAL A 397 -20.07 -22.39 -7.04
C VAL A 397 -21.23 -22.67 -7.99
N GLY A 398 -21.93 -21.63 -8.42
CA GLY A 398 -23.02 -21.74 -9.40
C GLY A 398 -23.60 -20.37 -9.74
N ILE A 399 -22.91 -19.63 -10.61
CA ILE A 399 -23.46 -18.43 -11.26
C ILE A 399 -24.14 -18.89 -12.55
N PRO A 400 -25.45 -18.66 -12.77
CA PRO A 400 -26.10 -18.98 -14.04
C PRO A 400 -25.94 -17.83 -15.05
N HIS A 401 -25.65 -18.21 -16.30
CA HIS A 401 -25.66 -17.35 -17.48
C HIS A 401 -27.06 -16.75 -17.77
N PRO A 402 -27.17 -15.52 -18.32
CA PRO A 402 -28.43 -14.99 -18.80
C PRO A 402 -28.68 -15.46 -20.24
N GLY A 403 -29.63 -16.38 -20.42
CA GLY A 403 -30.14 -16.82 -21.71
C GLY A 403 -31.57 -16.32 -21.95
N SER A 404 -31.72 -15.55 -23.03
CA SER A 404 -32.85 -15.53 -23.98
C SER A 404 -34.28 -15.84 -23.47
N ILE A 405 -35.16 -14.84 -23.56
CA ILE A 405 -36.61 -15.00 -23.57
C ILE A 405 -37.11 -14.78 -25.01
N PRO A 406 -37.84 -15.75 -25.58
CA PRO A 406 -38.85 -15.46 -26.61
C PRO A 406 -40.19 -16.16 -26.32
N PRO A 407 -41.27 -15.85 -27.05
CA PRO A 407 -41.68 -14.57 -27.62
C PRO A 407 -42.65 -13.80 -26.71
#